data_AF-A0A952C7M8-F1
#
_entry.id   AF-A0A952C7M8-F1
#
_cell.length_a   1.000
_cell.length_b   1.000
_cell.length_c   1.000
_cell.angle_alpha   90.00
_cell.angle_beta   90.00
_cell.angle_gamma   90.00
#
_symmetry.space_group_name_H-M   'P 1'
#
loop_
_entity.id
_entity.type
_entity.pdbx_description
1 polymer ?
#
loop_
_entity_poly.entity_id
_entity_poly.type
_entity_poly.pdbx_seq_one_letter_code
_entity_poly.pdbx_strand_id
1 'polypeptide(L)'
;GDLNPLPRRKVALARQYGRTLSAAVEAVLAEPMRELSAELHYTYKEIDLPLSPPAALEELLKAQEQFSGYQKRWVTRQIVILEKGGKLPSTYPFPLQIWRVGEQTMMMLGGEPVIEYAVKLKEIFGQDIFVLGYSNDVMAYIPSSSIINEGGYEGASSVMTTYLPNTWDTGIETIILSQMLDLAEEAGVVRHPVR
;
A
#
# COMPACT_ATOMS: atom_id res chain seq x y z
N GLY A 1 4.02 0.73 5.55
CA GLY A 1 5.14 1.17 4.70
C GLY A 1 6.10 2.07 5.45
N ASP A 2 5.58 2.96 6.26
CA ASP A 2 6.26 4.04 6.97
C ASP A 2 6.59 3.73 8.45
N LEU A 3 6.35 2.49 8.89
CA LEU A 3 6.70 2.03 10.23
C LEU A 3 8.07 1.34 10.23
N ASN A 4 9.02 1.93 10.94
CA ASN A 4 10.37 1.39 11.07
C ASN A 4 10.66 0.97 12.52
N PRO A 5 11.26 -0.22 12.76
CA PRO A 5 11.76 -0.55 14.08
C PRO A 5 12.91 0.40 14.43
N LEU A 6 12.86 1.03 15.60
CA LEU A 6 13.89 1.94 16.08
C LEU A 6 14.34 1.54 17.49
N PRO A 7 15.66 1.45 17.76
CA PRO A 7 16.79 1.57 16.81
C PRO A 7 16.91 0.41 15.80
N ARG A 8 17.67 0.57 14.70
CA ARG A 8 17.86 -0.47 13.67
C ARG A 8 19.31 -0.66 13.22
N ARG A 9 19.53 -1.58 12.26
CA ARG A 9 20.81 -1.91 11.60
C ARG A 9 21.81 -2.74 12.43
N LYS A 10 21.34 -3.57 13.37
CA LYS A 10 22.17 -4.57 14.05
C LYS A 10 21.43 -5.92 14.12
N VAL A 11 22.14 -7.02 13.88
CA VAL A 11 21.58 -8.38 13.99
C VAL A 11 21.01 -8.65 15.40
N ALA A 12 21.67 -8.14 16.43
CA ALA A 12 21.20 -8.27 17.81
C ALA A 12 19.81 -7.61 18.00
N LEU A 13 19.57 -6.45 17.39
CA LEU A 13 18.26 -5.77 17.44
C LEU A 13 17.19 -6.55 16.70
N ALA A 14 17.50 -7.09 15.50
CA ALA A 14 16.56 -7.93 14.75
C ALA A 14 16.13 -9.17 15.57
N ARG A 15 17.08 -9.84 16.23
CA ARG A 15 16.79 -10.97 17.14
C ARG A 15 15.94 -10.54 18.33
N GLN A 16 16.22 -9.37 18.91
CA GLN A 16 15.43 -8.82 20.00
C GLN A 16 13.98 -8.56 19.57
N TYR A 17 13.76 -7.87 18.45
CA TYR A 17 12.42 -7.61 17.94
C TYR A 17 11.66 -8.88 17.60
N GLY A 18 12.32 -9.87 17.00
CA GLY A 18 11.71 -11.18 16.76
C GLY A 18 11.23 -11.87 18.04
N ARG A 19 12.03 -11.80 19.12
CA ARG A 19 11.63 -12.33 20.44
C ARG A 19 10.47 -11.54 21.04
N THR A 20 10.49 -10.21 20.93
CA THR A 20 9.40 -9.36 21.43
C THR A 20 8.08 -9.69 20.72
N LEU A 21 8.11 -9.87 19.40
CA LEU A 21 6.93 -10.27 18.63
C LEU A 21 6.46 -11.68 19.02
N SER A 22 7.37 -12.65 19.15
CA SER A 22 7.04 -14.03 19.58
C SER A 22 6.36 -14.02 20.95
N ALA A 23 6.92 -13.31 21.92
CA ALA A 23 6.38 -13.24 23.27
C ALA A 23 4.97 -12.61 23.29
N ALA A 24 4.71 -11.60 22.46
CA ALA A 24 3.38 -10.99 22.35
C ALA A 24 2.36 -11.98 21.76
N VAL A 25 2.75 -12.75 20.73
CA VAL A 25 1.90 -13.80 20.16
C VAL A 25 1.62 -14.91 21.18
N GLU A 26 2.65 -15.39 21.87
CA GLU A 26 2.54 -16.42 22.91
C GLU A 26 1.61 -15.98 24.06
N ALA A 27 1.70 -14.70 24.47
CA ALA A 27 0.82 -14.15 25.50
C ALA A 27 -0.66 -14.21 25.09
N VAL A 28 -0.99 -13.80 23.86
CA VAL A 28 -2.36 -13.86 23.34
C VAL A 28 -2.85 -15.31 23.23
N LEU A 29 -2.00 -16.23 22.76
CA LEU A 29 -2.36 -17.65 22.62
C LEU A 29 -2.61 -18.35 23.97
N ALA A 30 -2.12 -17.78 25.08
CA ALA A 30 -2.35 -18.30 26.43
C ALA A 30 -3.68 -17.82 27.04
N GLU A 31 -4.37 -16.86 26.42
CA GLU A 31 -5.66 -16.35 26.84
C GLU A 31 -6.82 -17.09 26.13
N PRO A 32 -8.06 -17.01 26.66
CA PRO A 32 -9.22 -17.56 25.97
C PRO A 32 -9.39 -16.95 24.57
N MET A 33 -9.44 -17.80 23.55
CA MET A 33 -9.63 -17.39 22.16
C MET A 33 -11.11 -17.38 21.79
N ARG A 34 -11.49 -16.46 20.90
CA ARG A 34 -12.83 -16.44 20.30
C ARG A 34 -12.91 -17.48 19.19
N GLU A 35 -13.82 -18.44 19.34
CA GLU A 35 -14.18 -19.35 18.26
C GLU A 35 -14.94 -18.57 17.17
N LEU A 36 -14.59 -18.82 15.92
CA LEU A 36 -15.20 -18.18 14.75
C LEU A 36 -16.16 -19.17 14.09
N SER A 37 -17.28 -18.66 13.57
CA SER A 37 -18.17 -19.49 12.75
C SER A 37 -17.46 -19.99 11.47
N ALA A 38 -17.86 -21.18 11.01
CA ALA A 38 -17.29 -21.84 9.82
C ALA A 38 -17.86 -21.26 8.51
N GLU A 39 -17.83 -19.93 8.39
CA GLU A 39 -18.31 -19.18 7.23
C GLU A 39 -17.15 -18.44 6.55
N LEU A 40 -17.17 -18.40 5.22
CA LEU A 40 -16.20 -17.64 4.45
C LEU A 40 -16.93 -16.77 3.43
N HIS A 41 -16.73 -15.46 3.53
CA HIS A 41 -17.11 -14.51 2.49
C HIS A 41 -15.86 -13.81 1.98
N TYR A 42 -15.82 -13.55 0.67
CA TYR A 42 -14.70 -12.84 0.07
C TYR A 42 -15.16 -11.98 -1.08
N THR A 43 -14.53 -10.82 -1.22
CA THR A 43 -14.71 -9.90 -2.34
C THR A 43 -13.33 -9.49 -2.85
N TYR A 44 -13.20 -9.30 -4.16
CA TYR A 44 -11.94 -8.92 -4.81
C TYR A 44 -12.25 -7.98 -5.96
N LYS A 45 -11.41 -6.97 -6.13
CA LYS A 45 -11.46 -6.08 -7.29
C LYS A 45 -10.10 -5.49 -7.59
N GLU A 46 -9.78 -5.39 -8.89
CA GLU A 46 -8.72 -4.53 -9.38
C GLU A 46 -9.32 -3.18 -9.77
N ILE A 47 -8.73 -2.10 -9.26
CA ILE A 47 -9.09 -0.74 -9.62
C ILE A 47 -7.95 -0.05 -10.35
N ASP A 48 -8.27 0.76 -11.34
CA ASP A 48 -7.28 1.58 -12.03
C ASP A 48 -6.87 2.75 -11.13
N LEU A 49 -5.72 2.65 -10.47
CA LEU A 49 -5.16 3.76 -9.69
C LEU A 49 -4.44 4.75 -10.60
N PRO A 50 -4.83 6.04 -10.58
CA PRO A 50 -4.17 7.06 -11.38
C PRO A 50 -2.73 7.33 -10.93
N LEU A 51 -1.86 7.49 -11.92
CA LEU A 51 -0.51 8.00 -11.76
C LEU A 51 -0.51 9.51 -12.04
N SER A 52 0.41 10.23 -11.39
CA SER A 52 0.67 11.63 -11.71
C SER A 52 1.08 11.78 -13.19
N PRO A 53 0.68 12.85 -13.88
CA PRO A 53 0.99 13.06 -15.29
C PRO A 53 2.49 12.92 -15.57
N PRO A 54 2.91 12.21 -16.63
CA PRO A 54 4.33 12.02 -16.91
C PRO A 54 5.00 13.36 -17.24
N ALA A 55 6.27 13.50 -16.85
CA ALA A 55 7.10 14.62 -17.24
C ALA A 55 7.30 14.67 -18.77
N ALA A 56 7.53 15.86 -19.31
CA ALA A 56 7.77 16.01 -20.74
C ALA A 56 9.10 15.36 -21.14
N LEU A 57 9.24 14.91 -22.39
CA LEU A 57 10.48 14.28 -22.88
C LEU A 57 11.71 15.16 -22.64
N GLU A 58 11.59 16.48 -22.82
CA GLU A 58 12.67 17.43 -22.56
C GLU A 58 13.09 17.44 -21.07
N GLU A 59 12.15 17.33 -20.13
CA GLU A 59 12.43 17.28 -18.70
C GLU A 59 13.08 15.95 -18.31
N LEU A 60 12.62 14.85 -18.91
CA LEU A 60 13.23 13.52 -18.71
C LEU A 60 14.67 13.49 -19.22
N LEU A 61 14.97 14.09 -20.38
CA LEU A 61 16.33 14.20 -20.91
C LEU A 61 17.24 14.99 -19.96
N LYS A 62 16.77 16.15 -19.45
CA LYS A 62 17.50 16.93 -18.43
C LYS A 62 17.74 16.10 -17.15
N ALA A 63 16.73 15.38 -16.67
CA ALA A 63 16.86 14.52 -15.50
C ALA A 63 17.84 13.36 -15.74
N GLN A 64 17.93 12.80 -16.96
CA GLN A 64 18.89 11.74 -17.30
C GLN A 64 20.36 12.18 -17.19
N GLU A 65 20.64 13.45 -17.47
CA GLU A 65 21.97 14.04 -17.31
C GLU A 65 22.33 14.24 -15.83
N GLN A 66 21.35 14.62 -15.00
CA GLN A 66 21.55 14.91 -13.57
C GLN A 66 21.55 13.65 -12.70
N PHE A 67 20.75 12.65 -13.06
CA PHE A 67 20.59 11.44 -12.26
C PHE A 67 21.73 10.43 -12.44
N SER A 68 21.89 9.59 -11.43
CA SER A 68 22.83 8.46 -11.44
C SER A 68 22.16 7.19 -10.94
N GLY A 69 22.85 6.05 -11.05
CA GLY A 69 22.38 4.78 -10.49
C GLY A 69 20.99 4.36 -10.97
N TYR A 70 20.10 4.06 -10.02
CA TYR A 70 18.75 3.58 -10.31
C TYR A 70 17.85 4.67 -10.90
N GLN A 71 17.99 5.93 -10.48
CA GLN A 71 17.21 7.05 -10.98
C GLN A 71 17.48 7.28 -12.47
N LYS A 72 18.76 7.19 -12.89
CA LYS A 72 19.12 7.28 -14.30
C LYS A 72 18.52 6.13 -15.12
N ARG A 73 18.50 4.90 -14.59
CA ARG A 73 17.86 3.77 -15.27
C ARG A 73 16.35 3.96 -15.40
N TRP A 74 15.70 4.47 -14.36
CA TRP A 74 14.27 4.75 -14.34
C TRP A 74 13.87 5.77 -15.41
N VAL A 75 14.54 6.93 -15.48
CA VAL A 75 14.25 7.95 -16.51
C VAL A 75 14.62 7.48 -17.92
N THR A 76 15.72 6.74 -18.07
CA THR A 76 16.15 6.21 -19.39
C THR A 76 15.10 5.27 -19.98
N ARG A 77 14.46 4.42 -19.16
CA ARG A 77 13.38 3.53 -19.64
C ARG A 77 12.21 4.31 -20.22
N GLN A 78 11.84 5.41 -19.58
CA GLN A 78 10.73 6.26 -20.02
C GLN A 78 11.07 6.98 -21.33
N ILE A 79 12.27 7.56 -21.44
CA ILE A 79 12.77 8.20 -22.66
C ILE A 79 12.68 7.23 -23.84
N VAL A 80 13.19 6.01 -23.68
CA VAL A 80 13.16 4.99 -24.75
C VAL A 80 11.73 4.67 -25.22
N ILE A 81 10.74 4.67 -24.32
CA ILE A 81 9.33 4.45 -24.68
C ILE A 81 8.81 5.62 -25.52
N LEU A 82 9.07 6.85 -25.07
CA LEU A 82 8.59 8.08 -25.71
C LEU A 82 9.24 8.33 -27.07
N GLU A 83 10.56 8.12 -27.21
CA GLU A 83 11.28 8.26 -28.49
C GLU A 83 10.80 7.28 -29.56
N LYS A 84 10.27 6.12 -29.15
CA LYS A 84 9.64 5.15 -30.04
C LYS A 84 8.18 5.47 -30.38
N GLY A 85 7.67 6.62 -29.98
CA GLY A 85 6.27 7.02 -30.16
C GLY A 85 5.29 6.29 -29.24
N GLY A 86 5.79 5.62 -28.19
CA GLY A 86 4.97 4.96 -27.18
C GLY A 86 4.36 5.95 -26.19
N LYS A 87 3.50 5.43 -25.30
CA LYS A 87 2.89 6.19 -24.20
C LYS A 87 3.23 5.52 -22.87
N LEU A 88 3.49 6.34 -21.86
CA LEU A 88 3.63 5.87 -20.48
C LEU A 88 2.23 5.59 -19.90
N PRO A 89 2.06 4.55 -19.08
CA PRO A 89 0.78 4.26 -18.46
C PRO A 89 0.34 5.42 -17.56
N SER A 90 -0.94 5.76 -17.62
CA SER A 90 -1.57 6.78 -16.77
C SER A 90 -2.24 6.19 -15.53
N THR A 91 -2.43 4.87 -15.49
CA THR A 91 -3.02 4.14 -14.39
C THR A 91 -2.27 2.83 -14.14
N TYR A 92 -2.52 2.21 -12.99
CA TYR A 92 -2.04 0.88 -12.64
C TYR A 92 -3.18 0.04 -12.04
N PRO A 93 -3.37 -1.23 -12.46
CA PRO A 93 -4.38 -2.11 -11.88
C PRO A 93 -3.99 -2.51 -10.46
N PHE A 94 -4.71 -2.00 -9.47
CA PHE A 94 -4.39 -2.18 -8.07
C PHE A 94 -5.36 -3.16 -7.39
N PRO A 95 -4.86 -4.25 -6.78
CA PRO A 95 -5.72 -5.24 -6.17
C PRO A 95 -6.19 -4.82 -4.77
N LEU A 96 -7.50 -4.95 -4.55
CA LEU A 96 -8.16 -4.83 -3.27
C LEU A 96 -8.95 -6.10 -2.98
N GLN A 97 -8.91 -6.55 -1.73
CA GLN A 97 -9.59 -7.77 -1.33
C GLN A 97 -10.07 -7.67 0.11
N ILE A 98 -11.24 -8.26 0.38
CA ILE A 98 -11.74 -8.44 1.75
C ILE A 98 -12.08 -9.90 1.93
N TRP A 99 -11.59 -10.48 3.03
CA TRP A 99 -12.06 -11.77 3.53
C TRP A 99 -12.79 -11.57 4.85
N ARG A 100 -13.86 -12.32 5.03
CA ARG A 100 -14.55 -12.48 6.30
C ARG A 100 -14.55 -13.97 6.64
N VAL A 101 -13.77 -14.35 7.64
CA VAL A 101 -13.68 -15.72 8.17
C VAL A 101 -14.46 -15.74 9.48
N GLY A 102 -15.65 -16.33 9.46
CA GLY A 102 -16.65 -16.16 10.52
C GLY A 102 -16.93 -14.68 10.76
N GLU A 103 -16.61 -14.20 11.95
CA GLU A 103 -16.78 -12.81 12.38
C GLU A 103 -15.48 -12.00 12.27
N GLN A 104 -14.41 -12.57 11.72
CA GLN A 104 -13.13 -11.89 11.56
C GLN A 104 -13.01 -11.29 10.16
N THR A 105 -12.90 -9.97 10.08
CA THR A 105 -12.66 -9.26 8.83
C THR A 105 -11.17 -9.02 8.60
N MET A 106 -10.72 -9.28 7.38
CA MET A 106 -9.38 -9.01 6.88
C MET A 106 -9.48 -8.16 5.62
N MET A 107 -8.83 -7.01 5.62
CA MET A 107 -8.82 -6.02 4.55
C MET A 107 -7.42 -5.97 3.93
N MET A 108 -7.32 -6.30 2.66
CA MET A 108 -6.07 -6.56 1.96
C MET A 108 -5.86 -5.56 0.83
N LEU A 109 -4.70 -4.93 0.83
CA LEU A 109 -4.26 -3.95 -0.16
C LEU A 109 -2.97 -4.43 -0.83
N GLY A 110 -2.86 -4.23 -2.14
CA GLY A 110 -1.62 -4.39 -2.88
C GLY A 110 -0.52 -3.42 -2.43
N GLY A 111 0.71 -3.73 -2.78
CA GLY A 111 1.86 -2.84 -2.56
C GLY A 111 2.23 -2.68 -1.10
N GLU A 112 2.86 -1.56 -0.77
CA GLU A 112 3.33 -1.23 0.57
C GLU A 112 2.56 -0.02 1.13
N PRO A 113 1.33 -0.22 1.65
CA PRO A 113 0.51 0.87 2.17
C PRO A 113 1.11 1.50 3.42
N VAL A 114 0.99 2.82 3.52
CA VAL A 114 1.33 3.60 4.73
C VAL A 114 0.30 3.38 5.84
N ILE A 115 0.64 3.77 7.07
CA ILE A 115 -0.16 3.48 8.26
C ILE A 115 -1.54 4.15 8.25
N GLU A 116 -1.68 5.28 7.56
CA GLU A 116 -2.95 6.04 7.50
C GLU A 116 -4.12 5.20 6.97
N TYR A 117 -3.89 4.28 6.02
CA TYR A 117 -4.94 3.36 5.56
C TYR A 117 -5.46 2.48 6.68
N ALA A 118 -4.57 1.90 7.50
CA ALA A 118 -4.97 1.05 8.60
C ALA A 118 -5.71 1.84 9.70
N VAL A 119 -5.26 3.06 9.99
CA VAL A 119 -5.92 3.95 10.95
C VAL A 119 -7.34 4.27 10.47
N LYS A 120 -7.50 4.78 9.24
CA LYS A 120 -8.81 5.17 8.69
C LYS A 120 -9.78 3.98 8.57
N LEU A 121 -9.31 2.83 8.10
CA LEU A 121 -10.16 1.64 8.04
C LEU A 121 -10.59 1.17 9.43
N LYS A 122 -9.71 1.22 10.44
CA LYS A 122 -10.07 0.87 11.82
C LYS A 122 -10.99 1.89 12.49
N GLU A 123 -10.91 3.17 12.13
CA GLU A 123 -11.89 4.19 12.55
C GLU A 123 -13.29 3.88 12.00
N ILE A 124 -13.38 3.36 10.77
CA ILE A 124 -14.65 3.06 10.09
C ILE A 124 -15.24 1.71 10.53
N PHE A 125 -14.43 0.66 10.63
CA PHE A 125 -14.89 -0.72 10.81
C PHE A 125 -14.56 -1.30 12.19
N GLY A 126 -13.88 -0.54 13.05
CA GLY A 126 -13.51 -0.96 14.40
C GLY A 126 -12.09 -1.53 14.48
N GLN A 127 -11.60 -1.69 15.71
CA GLN A 127 -10.21 -2.07 15.97
C GLN A 127 -9.91 -3.54 15.66
N ASP A 128 -10.92 -4.40 15.61
CA ASP A 128 -10.75 -5.85 15.45
C ASP A 128 -10.45 -6.29 14.01
N ILE A 129 -10.53 -5.39 13.02
CA ILE A 129 -10.16 -5.73 11.66
C ILE A 129 -8.64 -5.96 11.53
N PHE A 130 -8.26 -6.86 10.64
CA PHE A 130 -6.90 -6.93 10.10
C PHE A 130 -6.79 -6.06 8.86
N VAL A 131 -5.74 -5.25 8.77
CA VAL A 131 -5.38 -4.50 7.56
C VAL A 131 -4.02 -4.98 7.11
N LEU A 132 -3.98 -5.56 5.92
CA LEU A 132 -2.82 -6.26 5.38
C LEU A 132 -2.36 -5.56 4.10
N GLY A 133 -1.09 -5.13 4.08
CA GLY A 133 -0.40 -4.75 2.85
C GLY A 133 0.21 -5.96 2.16
N TYR A 134 1.00 -5.71 1.11
CA TYR A 134 1.74 -6.72 0.35
C TYR A 134 0.89 -7.92 -0.08
N SER A 135 -0.39 -7.68 -0.33
CA SER A 135 -1.37 -8.71 -0.67
C SER A 135 -1.66 -8.66 -2.16
N ASN A 136 -1.61 -9.82 -2.83
CA ASN A 136 -1.85 -10.00 -4.27
C ASN A 136 -0.84 -9.35 -5.23
N ASP A 137 -0.20 -8.23 -4.88
CA ASP A 137 0.80 -7.55 -5.72
C ASP A 137 1.77 -6.68 -4.87
N VAL A 138 2.94 -6.35 -5.43
CA VAL A 138 4.00 -5.53 -4.80
C VAL A 138 4.62 -4.57 -5.82
N MET A 139 3.87 -3.52 -6.19
CA MET A 139 4.28 -2.55 -7.22
C MET A 139 5.08 -1.35 -6.70
N ALA A 140 4.71 -0.80 -5.53
CA ALA A 140 5.31 0.39 -4.93
C ALA A 140 4.80 0.61 -3.50
N TYR A 141 5.32 1.64 -2.84
CA TYR A 141 4.61 2.29 -1.74
C TYR A 141 3.24 2.78 -2.19
N ILE A 142 2.25 2.67 -1.31
CA ILE A 142 0.92 3.26 -1.48
C ILE A 142 0.81 4.37 -0.43
N PRO A 143 1.18 5.61 -0.78
CA PRO A 143 1.14 6.75 0.11
C PRO A 143 -0.27 7.33 0.24
N SER A 144 -0.54 7.98 1.37
CA SER A 144 -1.73 8.80 1.54
C SER A 144 -1.61 10.15 0.83
N SER A 145 -2.71 10.90 0.75
CA SER A 145 -2.73 12.21 0.11
C SER A 145 -1.75 13.19 0.78
N SER A 146 -1.63 13.14 2.12
CA SER A 146 -0.66 13.94 2.88
C SER A 146 0.78 13.62 2.47
N ILE A 147 1.14 12.33 2.46
CA ILE A 147 2.50 11.87 2.14
C ILE A 147 2.88 12.17 0.68
N ILE A 148 1.94 12.05 -0.28
CA ILE A 148 2.20 12.47 -1.67
C ILE A 148 2.55 13.96 -1.73
N ASN A 149 1.79 14.81 -1.03
CA ASN A 149 2.01 16.25 -1.01
C ASN A 149 3.30 16.66 -0.27
N GLU A 150 3.66 15.95 0.80
CA GLU A 150 4.93 16.14 1.52
C GLU A 150 6.14 15.65 0.71
N GLY A 151 5.94 14.63 -0.12
CA GLY A 151 6.98 14.01 -0.94
C GLY A 151 7.84 13.02 -0.16
N GLY A 152 9.17 13.20 -0.21
CA GLY A 152 10.10 12.32 0.49
C GLY A 152 10.30 10.94 -0.18
N TYR A 153 10.58 9.92 0.62
CA TYR A 153 10.87 8.58 0.09
C TYR A 153 9.59 7.87 -0.35
N GLU A 154 8.63 7.74 0.53
CA GLU A 154 7.37 7.04 0.32
C GLU A 154 6.45 7.77 -0.69
N GLY A 155 6.41 9.10 -0.66
CA GLY A 155 5.51 9.91 -1.51
C GLY A 155 6.05 10.27 -2.90
N ALA A 156 7.37 10.25 -3.10
CA ALA A 156 7.96 10.77 -4.35
C ALA A 156 9.10 9.92 -4.92
N SER A 157 10.12 9.57 -4.12
CA SER A 157 11.38 9.05 -4.70
C SER A 157 11.50 7.53 -4.75
N SER A 158 10.76 6.79 -3.92
CA SER A 158 10.76 5.31 -3.92
C SER A 158 10.27 4.73 -5.24
N VAL A 159 9.34 5.40 -5.93
CA VAL A 159 8.80 4.95 -7.23
C VAL A 159 9.88 4.78 -8.30
N MET A 160 10.97 5.55 -8.21
CA MET A 160 12.11 5.42 -9.12
C MET A 160 12.85 4.08 -8.98
N THR A 161 12.61 3.34 -7.90
CA THR A 161 13.14 1.98 -7.70
C THR A 161 12.27 0.91 -8.37
N THR A 162 11.08 1.28 -8.86
CA THR A 162 10.08 0.38 -9.45
C THR A 162 10.02 0.55 -10.98
N TYR A 163 9.03 -0.06 -11.63
CA TYR A 163 8.77 0.10 -13.07
C TYR A 163 7.71 1.17 -13.38
N LEU A 164 7.06 1.74 -12.36
CA LEU A 164 6.05 2.77 -12.57
C LEU A 164 6.71 4.03 -13.16
N PRO A 165 6.12 4.68 -14.16
CA PRO A 165 6.72 5.83 -14.83
C PRO A 165 6.68 7.10 -13.99
N ASN A 166 5.81 7.18 -12.99
CA ASN A 166 5.67 8.34 -12.12
C ASN A 166 5.07 7.94 -10.77
N THR A 167 5.09 8.86 -9.80
CA THR A 167 4.36 8.70 -8.53
C THR A 167 2.85 8.66 -8.76
N TRP A 168 2.10 8.31 -7.71
CA TRP A 168 0.65 8.26 -7.72
C TRP A 168 0.02 9.65 -7.83
N ASP A 169 -1.20 9.72 -8.36
CA ASP A 169 -2.00 10.93 -8.24
C ASP A 169 -2.45 11.14 -6.78
N THR A 170 -2.57 12.39 -6.33
CA THR A 170 -2.94 12.71 -4.94
C THR A 170 -4.29 12.14 -4.50
N GLY A 171 -5.18 11.80 -5.43
CA GLY A 171 -6.51 11.26 -5.13
C GLY A 171 -6.56 9.75 -4.85
N ILE A 172 -5.47 8.99 -4.99
CA ILE A 172 -5.51 7.53 -4.87
C ILE A 172 -6.04 7.05 -3.52
N GLU A 173 -5.77 7.78 -2.44
CA GLU A 173 -6.23 7.42 -1.10
C GLU A 173 -7.75 7.39 -1.02
N THR A 174 -8.42 8.43 -1.52
CA THR A 174 -9.88 8.51 -1.55
C THR A 174 -10.48 7.40 -2.41
N ILE A 175 -9.88 7.11 -3.57
CA ILE A 175 -10.33 6.04 -4.47
C ILE A 175 -10.23 4.67 -3.77
N ILE A 176 -9.10 4.38 -3.13
CA ILE A 176 -8.87 3.13 -2.39
C ILE A 176 -9.88 2.99 -1.24
N LEU A 177 -10.03 4.02 -0.41
CA LEU A 177 -10.94 3.98 0.74
C LEU A 177 -12.38 3.81 0.30
N SER A 178 -12.82 4.54 -0.74
CA SER A 178 -14.15 4.38 -1.32
C SER A 178 -14.37 2.95 -1.81
N GLN A 179 -13.41 2.38 -2.54
CA GLN A 179 -13.56 1.03 -3.05
C GLN A 179 -13.56 -0.03 -1.93
N MET A 180 -12.80 0.18 -0.86
CA MET A 180 -12.84 -0.69 0.32
C MET A 180 -14.19 -0.64 1.03
N LEU A 181 -14.86 0.51 1.05
CA LEU A 181 -16.22 0.62 1.58
C LEU A 181 -17.22 -0.20 0.75
N ASP A 182 -17.15 -0.11 -0.58
CA ASP A 182 -18.02 -0.87 -1.47
C ASP A 182 -17.80 -2.38 -1.32
N LEU A 183 -16.53 -2.82 -1.32
CA LEU A 183 -16.17 -4.24 -1.13
C LEU A 183 -16.60 -4.75 0.25
N ALA A 184 -16.58 -3.89 1.26
CA ALA A 184 -17.00 -4.24 2.62
C ALA A 184 -18.51 -4.44 2.69
N GLU A 185 -19.29 -3.60 2.00
CA GLU A 185 -20.74 -3.77 1.88
C GLU A 185 -21.08 -5.08 1.14
N GLU A 186 -20.41 -5.35 0.02
CA GLU A 186 -20.56 -6.61 -0.73
C GLU A 186 -20.19 -7.85 0.13
N ALA A 187 -19.18 -7.73 1.00
CA ALA A 187 -18.77 -8.78 1.93
C ALA A 187 -19.64 -8.85 3.21
N GLY A 188 -20.64 -7.97 3.36
CA GLY A 188 -21.51 -7.89 4.52
C GLY A 188 -20.82 -7.42 5.80
N VAL A 189 -19.73 -6.67 5.69
CA VAL A 189 -18.99 -6.11 6.84
C VAL A 189 -19.74 -4.87 7.36
N VAL A 190 -20.13 -4.90 8.63
CA VAL A 190 -20.86 -3.81 9.27
C VAL A 190 -19.88 -2.72 9.70
N ARG A 191 -20.24 -1.45 9.45
CA ARG A 191 -19.49 -0.29 9.94
C ARG A 191 -19.59 -0.19 11.46
N HIS A 192 -18.51 0.22 12.12
CA HIS A 192 -18.54 0.46 13.55
C HIS A 192 -19.45 1.68 13.81
N PRO A 193 -20.41 1.62 14.74
CA PRO A 193 -21.21 2.79 15.10
C PRO A 193 -20.26 3.86 15.65
N VAL A 194 -20.24 5.02 15.01
CA VAL A 194 -19.52 6.18 15.51
C VAL A 194 -20.20 6.59 16.81
N ARG A 195 -19.44 6.64 17.91
CA ARG A 195 -19.93 7.18 19.19
C ARG A 195 -20.02 8.70 19.13
#